data_AF-A0A3D4BD17-F1
#
_entry.id   AF-A0A3D4BD17-F1
#
_cell.length_a   1.000
_cell.length_b   1.000
_cell.length_c   1.000
_cell.angle_alpha   90.00
_cell.angle_beta   90.00
_cell.angle_gamma   90.00
#
_symmetry.space_group_name_H-M   'P 1'
#
loop_
_entity.id
_entity.type
_entity.pdbx_description
1 polymer ?
#
loop_
_entity_poly.entity_id
_entity_poly.type
_entity_poly.pdbx_seq_one_letter_code
_entity_poly.pdbx_strand_id
1 'polypeptide(L)' 'MQLGVSSYSFSRLVQSGAINQLDVIQLVKNIGFEVIEFSALSLPEGETTLSFAPKIREACDEAGLPIVNYTVGADFIN' A
#
# COMPACT_ATOMS: atom_id res chain seq x y z
N MET A 1 -11.04 -2.58 18.91
CA MET A 1 -10.26 -1.44 18.37
C MET A 1 -9.13 -2.05 17.57
N GLN A 2 -8.90 -1.61 16.32
CA GLN A 2 -7.83 -2.13 15.46
C GLN A 2 -6.76 -1.05 15.27
N LEU A 3 -5.48 -1.43 15.32
CA LEU A 3 -4.36 -0.53 15.03
C LEU A 3 -4.03 -0.56 13.54
N GLY A 4 -4.26 0.56 12.85
CA GLY A 4 -4.00 0.73 11.42
C GLY A 4 -2.82 1.66 11.12
N VAL A 5 -2.28 1.54 9.91
CA VAL A 5 -1.24 2.44 9.38
C VAL A 5 -1.52 2.81 7.92
N SER A 6 -1.16 4.04 7.53
CA SER A 6 -1.17 4.46 6.13
C SER A 6 0.16 4.13 5.47
N SER A 7 0.11 3.64 4.23
CA SER A 7 1.29 3.35 3.40
C SER A 7 2.18 4.59 3.19
N TYR A 8 1.61 5.79 3.37
CA TYR A 8 2.33 7.06 3.32
C TYR A 8 3.53 7.09 4.29
N SER A 9 3.43 6.44 5.46
CA SER A 9 4.50 6.34 6.45
C SER A 9 5.77 5.66 5.90
N PHE A 10 5.64 4.84 4.85
CA PHE A 10 6.75 4.12 4.20
C PHE A 10 7.15 4.71 2.85
N SER A 11 6.50 5.81 2.43
CA SER A 11 6.72 6.45 1.13
C SER A 11 8.19 6.75 0.85
N ARG A 12 8.95 7.19 1.86
CA ARG A 12 10.39 7.47 1.71
C ARG A 12 11.20 6.22 1.35
N LEU A 13 10.88 5.07 1.95
CA LEU A 13 11.58 3.80 1.66
C LEU A 13 11.25 3.30 0.25
N VAL A 14 10.00 3.46 -0.16
CA VAL A 14 9.54 3.10 -1.51
C VAL A 14 10.18 4.01 -2.56
N GLN A 15 10.16 5.33 -2.33
CA GLN A 15 10.76 6.32 -3.23
C GLN A 15 12.27 6.19 -3.34
N SER A 16 12.97 5.79 -2.27
CA SER A 16 14.40 5.52 -2.32
C SER A 16 14.76 4.18 -2.95
N GLY A 17 13.77 3.34 -3.29
CA GLY A 17 13.98 1.99 -3.81
C GLY A 17 14.52 1.00 -2.78
N ALA A 18 14.45 1.34 -1.47
CA ALA A 18 14.91 0.44 -0.41
C ALA A 18 13.99 -0.77 -0.26
N ILE A 19 12.69 -0.57 -0.53
CA ILE A 19 11.66 -1.59 -0.63
C ILE A 19 10.72 -1.23 -1.78
N ASN A 20 9.99 -2.19 -2.34
CA ASN A 20 8.94 -1.94 -3.30
C ASN A 20 7.56 -1.80 -2.63
N GLN A 21 6.52 -1.47 -3.41
CA GLN A 21 5.15 -1.26 -2.90
C GLN A 21 4.55 -2.51 -2.22
N LEU A 22 4.88 -3.72 -2.68
CA LEU A 22 4.38 -4.97 -2.10
C LEU A 22 5.10 -5.33 -0.81
N ASP A 23 6.39 -5.01 -0.70
CA ASP A 23 7.19 -5.25 0.51
C ASP A 23 6.61 -4.52 1.74
N VAL A 24 5.92 -3.39 1.53
CA VAL A 24 5.22 -2.64 2.57
C VAL A 24 4.21 -3.53 3.31
N ILE A 25 3.52 -4.43 2.63
CA ILE A 25 2.48 -5.29 3.22
C ILE A 25 3.08 -6.21 4.29
N GLN A 26 4.18 -6.89 3.94
CA GLN A 26 4.88 -7.77 4.87
C GLN A 26 5.53 -6.98 6.01
N LEU A 27 6.12 -5.82 5.70
CA LEU A 27 6.68 -4.94 6.73
C LEU A 27 5.62 -4.53 7.76
N VAL A 28 4.47 -4.06 7.30
CA VAL A 28 3.33 -3.63 8.15
C VAL A 28 2.84 -4.76 9.04
N LYS A 29 2.71 -5.96 8.49
CA LYS A 29 2.34 -7.15 9.28
C LYS A 29 3.39 -7.49 10.34
N ASN A 30 4.66 -7.48 9.96
CA ASN A 30 5.77 -7.84 10.84
C ASN A 30 5.97 -6.88 12.01
N ILE A 31 5.65 -5.59 11.83
CA ILE A 31 5.76 -4.57 12.89
C ILE A 31 4.49 -4.42 13.74
N GLY A 32 3.48 -5.28 13.53
CA GLY A 32 2.36 -5.45 14.45
C GLY A 32 1.10 -4.63 14.16
N PHE A 33 0.97 -4.06 12.96
CA PHE A 33 -0.29 -3.43 12.55
C PHE A 33 -1.31 -4.48 12.11
N GLU A 34 -2.59 -4.18 12.35
CA GLU A 34 -3.71 -5.09 12.08
C GLU A 34 -4.38 -4.81 10.75
N VAL A 35 -4.31 -3.56 10.26
CA VAL A 35 -4.94 -3.12 9.00
C VAL A 35 -4.06 -2.09 8.28
N ILE A 36 -4.24 -1.97 6.97
CA ILE A 36 -3.52 -1.00 6.13
C ILE A 36 -4.46 -0.09 5.35
N GLU A 37 -4.09 1.18 5.27
CA GLU A 37 -4.58 2.12 4.27
C GLU A 37 -3.50 2.31 3.19
N PHE A 38 -3.90 2.35 1.92
CA PHE A 38 -3.01 2.77 0.84
C PHE A 38 -3.25 4.23 0.48
N SER A 39 -2.22 5.07 0.60
CA SER A 39 -2.19 6.46 0.11
C SER A 39 -1.58 6.50 -1.29
N ALA A 40 -2.43 6.37 -2.31
CA ALA A 40 -2.04 6.05 -3.68
C ALA A 40 -1.15 4.79 -3.78
N LEU A 41 -0.76 4.41 -4.99
CA LEU A 41 0.15 3.28 -5.23
C LEU A 41 1.40 3.78 -5.96
N SER A 42 2.57 3.40 -5.45
CA SER A 42 3.81 3.51 -6.23
C SER A 42 3.85 2.36 -7.21
N LEU A 43 3.82 2.68 -8.51
CA LEU A 43 3.71 1.70 -9.58
C LEU A 43 5.09 1.45 -10.21
N PRO A 44 5.46 0.18 -10.46
CA PRO A 44 6.56 -0.14 -11.36
C PRO A 44 6.34 0.46 -12.75
N GLU A 45 7.42 0.63 -13.51
CA GLU A 45 7.33 1.11 -14.89
C GLU A 45 6.44 0.18 -15.74
N GLY A 46 5.51 0.76 -16.50
CA GLY A 46 4.56 0.04 -17.33
C GLY A 46 3.32 -0.49 -16.60
N GLU A 47 3.22 -0.36 -15.28
CA GLU A 47 2.02 -0.72 -14.52
C GLU A 47 1.03 0.44 -14.41
N THR A 48 -0.25 0.08 -14.26
CA THR A 48 -1.33 1.00 -13.94
C THR A 48 -1.93 0.63 -12.59
N THR A 49 -2.69 1.53 -11.97
CA THR A 49 -3.43 1.22 -10.74
C THR A 49 -4.36 0.01 -10.94
N LEU A 50 -5.00 -0.11 -12.11
CA LEU A 50 -5.91 -1.22 -12.43
C LEU A 50 -5.19 -2.56 -12.57
N SER A 51 -4.02 -2.60 -13.21
CA SER A 51 -3.22 -3.83 -13.35
C SER A 51 -2.53 -4.23 -12.05
N PHE A 52 -2.22 -3.26 -11.19
CA PHE A 52 -1.50 -3.49 -9.93
C PHE A 52 -2.41 -3.78 -8.73
N ALA A 53 -3.65 -3.27 -8.71
CA ALA A 53 -4.59 -3.49 -7.61
C ALA A 53 -4.84 -4.98 -7.28
N PRO A 54 -4.98 -5.90 -8.25
CA PRO A 54 -5.11 -7.33 -7.95
C PRO A 54 -3.91 -7.90 -7.18
N LYS A 55 -2.69 -7.46 -7.51
CA LYS A 55 -1.44 -7.90 -6.85
C LYS A 55 -1.38 -7.42 -5.40
N ILE A 56 -1.81 -6.19 -5.15
CA ILE A 56 -1.94 -5.63 -3.79
C ILE A 56 -2.94 -6.45 -2.98
N ARG A 57 -4.12 -6.74 -3.56
CA ARG A 57 -5.13 -7.54 -2.88
C ARG A 57 -4.63 -8.93 -2.53
N GLU A 58 -4.05 -9.64 -3.50
CA GLU A 58 -3.50 -10.99 -3.31
C GLU A 58 -2.45 -11.00 -2.19
N ALA A 59 -1.49 -10.09 -2.21
CA ALA A 59 -0.46 -10.00 -1.18
C ALA A 59 -1.03 -9.65 0.22
N CYS A 60 -2.04 -8.78 0.29
CA CYS A 60 -2.73 -8.47 1.55
C CYS A 60 -3.54 -9.66 2.09
N ASP A 61 -4.23 -10.40 1.21
CA ASP A 61 -5.01 -11.58 1.57
C ASP A 61 -4.06 -12.70 2.08
N GLU A 62 -2.93 -12.93 1.41
CA GLU A 62 -1.88 -13.86 1.85
C GLU A 62 -1.27 -13.47 3.20
N ALA A 63 -1.06 -12.17 3.44
CA ALA A 63 -0.52 -11.66 4.71
C ALA A 63 -1.55 -11.62 5.85
N GLY A 64 -2.83 -11.86 5.55
CA GLY A 64 -3.93 -11.63 6.50
C GLY A 64 -3.92 -10.19 7.01
N LEU A 65 -3.78 -9.21 6.11
CA LEU A 65 -3.73 -7.78 6.39
C LEU A 65 -4.86 -7.05 5.63
N PRO A 66 -6.02 -6.83 6.28
CA PRO A 66 -7.15 -6.16 5.65
C PRO A 66 -6.80 -4.75 5.17
N ILE A 67 -7.25 -4.44 3.96
CA ILE A 67 -7.21 -3.09 3.40
C ILE A 67 -8.47 -2.35 3.86
N VAL A 68 -8.31 -1.27 4.61
CA VAL A 68 -9.45 -0.53 5.21
C VAL A 68 -9.78 0.77 4.48
N ASN A 69 -8.83 1.30 3.70
CA ASN A 69 -9.02 2.53 2.97
C ASN A 69 -8.05 2.63 1.78
N TYR A 70 -8.47 3.37 0.74
CA TYR A 70 -7.64 3.78 -0.37
C TYR A 70 -7.76 5.30 -0.53
N THR A 71 -6.77 6.01 0.00
CA THR A 71 -6.69 7.46 -0.04
C THR A 71 -6.04 7.91 -1.34
N VAL A 72 -6.71 8.79 -2.07
CA VAL A 72 -6.21 9.38 -3.31
C VAL A 72 -6.20 10.90 -3.20
N GLY A 73 -5.27 11.53 -3.94
CA GLY A 73 -5.31 12.99 -4.11
C GLY A 73 -6.54 13.36 -4.93
N ALA A 74 -7.18 14.47 -4.56
CA ALA A 74 -8.27 15.00 -5.36
C ALA A 74 -7.69 15.81 -6.53
N ASP A 75 -8.17 15.52 -7.73
CA ASP A 75 -7.99 16.37 -8.90
C ASP A 75 -9.33 17.02 -9.22
N PHE A 76 -9.39 18.35 -9.09
CA PHE A 76 -10.60 19.15 -9.35
C PHE A 76 -10.45 20.00 -10.62
N ILE A 77 -9.35 19.83 -11.37
CA ILE A 77 -8.98 20.70 -12.48
C ILE A 77 -8.99 19.92 -13.79
N ASN A 78 -8.47 18.70 -13.82
CA ASN A 78 -8.41 17.87 -15.02
C ASN A 78 -9.67 17.03 -15.24
#